data_AF-A0A915C1V2-F1
#
_entry.id   AF-A0A915C1V2-F1
#
_cell.length_a   1.000
_cell.length_b   1.000
_cell.length_c   1.000
_cell.angle_alpha   90.00
_cell.angle_beta   90.00
_cell.angle_gamma   90.00
#
_symmetry.space_group_name_H-M   'P 1'
#
loop_
_entity.id
_entity.type
_entity.pdbx_description
1 polymer ?
#
loop_
_entity_poly.entity_id
_entity_poly.type
_entity_poly.pdbx_seq_one_letter_code
_entity_poly.pdbx_strand_id
1 'polypeptide(L)'
;ATPITTDRPLSNRSSRRNSADEIVSRYNLVSPFGAMLNALREEAVRNGIWCDELHRDLPKRWEKHGDLIIFPPNCFKHHDWRLIGRRLWQLTARSLKAERLGRKRIIDGDDFHTPHVDLLYGKDGWVEHVDNGVRYQYDVTKRMFSSSNISEKQRISEMDCHREVVVDMFAGIGYFTMAYLMNAHAKHVYAIDWHEDAVEALKKTLECNGITDRCTVIYGDARRVSPHGVADRVNMGLVPSSRPYWLTGCRCLKSTGGILHIHEAIKLKAAGSDENKKGTYQLRRLRKSGSTLSRNESLGSVDEESELSEHTEKCRVDQNDNVILSKNGHQFVKANGEPMVTHTEEQAEMKTSDESDQKRLKRKISRSASIIEEIEKRILPNARIEPDFKANIWASLDAAIRDFAFECATKYFPHLFISFL
;
A
#
# COMPACT_ATOMS: atom_id res chain seq x y z
N ALA A 1 86.89 23.58 -52.14
CA ALA A 1 86.05 22.98 -53.20
C ALA A 1 84.93 22.19 -52.53
N THR A 2 83.67 22.53 -52.81
CA THR A 2 82.42 21.70 -52.87
C THR A 2 82.19 20.52 -51.91
N PRO A 3 80.93 20.11 -51.63
CA PRO A 3 79.71 20.86 -51.34
C PRO A 3 78.93 20.26 -50.13
N ILE A 4 77.84 20.93 -49.75
CA ILE A 4 76.84 20.51 -48.75
C ILE A 4 76.13 19.21 -49.22
N THR A 5 76.06 18.20 -48.36
CA THR A 5 75.12 17.07 -48.48
C THR A 5 74.36 16.90 -47.17
N THR A 6 73.05 17.07 -47.25
CA THR A 6 72.09 16.78 -46.18
C THR A 6 71.56 15.36 -46.37
N ASP A 7 71.95 14.43 -45.49
CA ASP A 7 71.26 13.15 -45.35
C ASP A 7 70.45 13.16 -44.04
N ARG A 8 69.13 13.23 -44.17
CA ARG A 8 68.17 12.88 -43.11
C ARG A 8 67.87 11.39 -43.24
N PRO A 9 67.95 10.58 -42.16
CA PRO A 9 67.34 9.27 -42.19
C PRO A 9 65.81 9.40 -42.13
N LEU A 10 65.14 8.73 -43.06
CA LEU A 10 63.70 8.59 -43.16
C LEU A 10 63.11 8.09 -41.83
N SER A 11 62.11 8.84 -41.34
CA SER A 11 61.35 8.52 -40.15
C SER A 11 60.64 7.18 -40.29
N ASN A 12 61.04 6.20 -39.49
CA ASN A 12 60.25 5.00 -39.23
C ASN A 12 59.11 5.37 -38.27
N ARG A 13 58.09 6.09 -38.76
CA ARG A 13 56.81 6.33 -38.05
C ARG A 13 55.76 5.35 -38.57
N SER A 14 56.00 4.06 -38.33
CA SER A 14 55.00 3.01 -38.44
C SER A 14 54.67 2.51 -37.04
N SER A 15 53.79 3.22 -36.32
CA SER A 15 53.12 2.65 -35.15
C SER A 15 51.86 3.43 -34.79
N ARG A 16 50.74 2.70 -34.79
CA ARG A 16 49.51 2.93 -34.01
C ARG A 16 48.59 4.08 -34.44
N ARG A 17 47.92 3.90 -35.58
CA ARG A 17 46.49 4.28 -35.66
C ARG A 17 45.70 3.03 -35.29
N ASN A 18 45.09 3.01 -34.11
CA ASN A 18 44.12 1.95 -33.80
C ASN A 18 43.01 2.02 -34.86
N SER A 19 42.57 0.87 -35.38
CA SER A 19 41.44 0.81 -36.31
C SER A 19 40.22 1.45 -35.65
N ALA A 20 39.33 2.08 -36.43
CA ALA A 20 38.04 2.56 -35.91
C ALA A 20 37.28 1.43 -35.19
N ASP A 21 37.43 0.19 -35.66
CA ASP A 21 36.87 -1.02 -35.03
C ASP A 21 37.49 -1.34 -33.67
N GLU A 22 38.80 -1.11 -33.49
CA GLU A 22 39.45 -1.28 -32.19
C GLU A 22 39.02 -0.21 -31.20
N ILE A 23 38.77 1.01 -31.67
CA ILE A 23 38.28 2.11 -30.84
C ILE A 23 36.83 1.84 -30.42
N VAL A 24 35.96 1.44 -31.35
CA VAL A 24 34.56 1.07 -31.06
C VAL A 24 34.49 -0.15 -30.13
N SER A 25 35.33 -1.17 -30.35
CA SER A 25 35.44 -2.34 -29.47
C SER A 25 35.87 -1.96 -28.06
N ARG A 26 36.88 -1.08 -27.92
CA ARG A 26 37.31 -0.55 -26.61
C ARG A 26 36.20 0.28 -25.96
N TYR A 27 35.51 1.15 -26.69
CA TYR A 27 34.41 1.94 -26.14
C TYR A 27 33.23 1.06 -25.68
N ASN A 28 32.92 -0.02 -26.41
CA ASN A 28 31.91 -0.98 -26.00
C ASN A 28 32.32 -1.69 -24.69
N LEU A 29 33.59 -2.05 -24.51
CA LEU A 29 34.12 -2.64 -23.26
C LEU A 29 34.12 -1.67 -22.06
N VAL A 30 34.06 -0.35 -22.30
CA VAL A 30 34.09 0.66 -21.23
C VAL A 30 32.69 0.86 -20.60
N SER A 31 31.61 0.60 -21.34
CA SER A 31 30.25 0.73 -20.80
C SER A 31 29.80 -0.52 -20.03
N PRO A 32 29.03 -0.38 -18.94
CA PRO A 32 28.47 -1.54 -18.22
C PRO A 32 27.65 -2.46 -19.14
N PHE A 33 26.84 -1.88 -20.03
CA PHE A 33 26.06 -2.65 -21.00
C PHE A 33 26.96 -3.40 -21.98
N GLY A 34 27.98 -2.76 -22.55
CA GLY A 34 28.84 -3.41 -23.53
C GLY A 34 29.76 -4.47 -22.92
N ALA A 35 30.21 -4.30 -21.67
CA ALA A 35 30.87 -5.36 -20.91
C ALA A 35 29.97 -6.58 -20.73
N MET A 36 28.70 -6.37 -20.33
CA MET A 36 27.70 -7.43 -20.20
C MET A 36 27.41 -8.09 -21.56
N LEU A 37 27.19 -7.29 -22.61
CA LEU A 37 26.93 -7.77 -23.96
C LEU A 37 28.06 -8.68 -24.46
N ASN A 38 29.32 -8.25 -24.31
CA ASN A 38 30.47 -9.04 -24.75
C ASN A 38 30.57 -10.36 -23.99
N ALA A 39 30.48 -10.32 -22.65
CA ALA A 39 30.56 -11.52 -21.82
C ALA A 39 29.44 -12.54 -22.14
N LEU A 40 28.20 -12.05 -22.31
CA LEU A 40 27.07 -12.91 -22.65
C LEU A 40 27.11 -13.41 -24.09
N ARG A 41 27.59 -12.60 -25.03
CA ARG A 41 27.79 -12.99 -26.42
C ARG A 41 28.83 -14.10 -26.53
N GLU A 42 29.99 -13.94 -25.90
CA GLU A 42 31.03 -14.96 -25.89
C GLU A 42 30.50 -16.29 -25.33
N GLU A 43 29.76 -16.24 -24.23
CA GLU A 43 29.15 -17.43 -23.63
C GLU A 43 28.09 -18.07 -24.54
N ALA A 44 27.21 -17.27 -25.12
CA ALA A 44 26.16 -17.76 -26.03
C ALA A 44 26.75 -18.36 -27.32
N VAL A 45 27.84 -17.78 -27.87
CA VAL A 45 28.56 -18.34 -29.01
C VAL A 45 29.20 -19.68 -28.65
N ARG A 46 29.81 -19.80 -27.47
CA ARG A 46 30.35 -21.10 -26.98
C ARG A 46 29.29 -22.19 -26.88
N ASN A 47 28.06 -21.81 -26.51
CA ASN A 47 26.93 -22.73 -26.41
C ASN A 47 26.19 -22.92 -27.75
N GLY A 48 26.59 -22.24 -28.83
CA GLY A 48 25.98 -22.37 -30.15
C GLY A 48 24.60 -21.72 -30.30
N ILE A 49 24.23 -20.79 -29.42
CA ILE A 49 22.86 -20.23 -29.32
C ILE A 49 22.78 -18.73 -29.66
N TRP A 50 23.89 -18.08 -29.99
CA TRP A 50 23.88 -16.63 -30.23
C TRP A 50 23.13 -16.26 -31.52
N CYS A 51 22.16 -15.35 -31.40
CA CYS A 51 21.46 -14.77 -32.55
C CYS A 51 21.07 -13.29 -32.26
N ASP A 52 20.61 -12.59 -33.29
CA ASP A 52 20.22 -11.18 -33.16
C ASP A 52 19.01 -10.97 -32.22
N GLU A 53 18.16 -11.98 -32.05
CA GLU A 53 17.04 -11.93 -31.10
C GLU A 53 17.52 -11.92 -29.65
N LEU A 54 18.52 -12.75 -29.29
CA LEU A 54 19.15 -12.71 -27.98
C LEU A 54 19.74 -11.32 -27.71
N HIS A 55 20.43 -10.72 -28.70
CA HIS A 55 20.96 -9.36 -28.54
C HIS A 55 19.84 -8.34 -28.27
N ARG A 56 18.73 -8.38 -29.02
CA ARG A 56 17.60 -7.46 -28.83
C ARG A 56 16.90 -7.65 -27.48
N ASP A 57 16.93 -8.85 -26.93
CA ASP A 57 16.31 -9.23 -25.65
C ASP A 57 17.13 -8.81 -24.41
N LEU A 58 18.33 -8.25 -24.58
CA LEU A 58 19.14 -7.73 -23.47
C LEU A 58 18.62 -6.36 -22.96
N PRO A 59 18.71 -6.11 -21.63
CA PRO A 59 18.25 -4.85 -21.06
C PRO A 59 19.17 -3.69 -21.45
N LYS A 60 18.58 -2.61 -21.95
CA LYS A 60 19.30 -1.36 -22.29
C LYS A 60 19.35 -0.34 -21.14
N ARG A 61 18.48 -0.51 -20.16
CA ARG A 61 18.35 0.32 -18.95
C ARG A 61 17.90 -0.57 -17.80
N TRP A 62 18.24 -0.18 -16.58
CA TRP A 62 17.87 -0.89 -15.36
C TRP A 62 17.88 0.07 -14.16
N GLU A 63 17.21 -0.34 -13.09
CA GLU A 63 17.26 0.32 -11.79
C GLU A 63 18.41 -0.27 -10.96
N LYS A 64 19.06 0.55 -10.14
CA LYS A 64 20.17 0.12 -9.28
C LYS A 64 19.92 0.59 -7.86
N HIS A 65 19.94 -0.36 -6.92
CA HIS A 65 19.80 -0.16 -5.49
C HIS A 65 21.03 -0.75 -4.80
N GLY A 66 22.05 0.08 -4.56
CA GLY A 66 23.33 -0.39 -4.03
C GLY A 66 23.96 -1.44 -4.94
N ASP A 67 24.04 -2.68 -4.46
CA ASP A 67 24.58 -3.87 -5.12
C ASP A 67 23.51 -4.69 -5.88
N LEU A 68 22.23 -4.35 -5.78
CA LEU A 68 21.12 -4.96 -6.51
C LEU A 68 20.81 -4.19 -7.80
N ILE A 69 20.73 -4.91 -8.92
CA ILE A 69 20.20 -4.38 -10.18
C ILE A 69 18.85 -5.01 -10.48
N ILE A 70 17.87 -4.18 -10.85
CA ILE A 70 16.52 -4.63 -11.22
C ILE A 70 16.29 -4.34 -12.70
N PHE A 71 16.11 -5.39 -13.48
CA PHE A 71 15.85 -5.30 -14.90
C PHE A 71 14.38 -5.05 -15.23
N PRO A 72 14.10 -4.39 -16.38
CA PRO A 72 12.75 -4.30 -16.94
C PRO A 72 12.13 -5.67 -17.20
N PRO A 73 10.79 -5.79 -17.21
CA PRO A 73 10.13 -7.07 -17.37
C PRO A 73 10.35 -7.73 -18.74
N ASN A 74 10.67 -6.94 -19.76
CA ASN A 74 10.76 -7.33 -21.17
C ASN A 74 12.18 -7.69 -21.63
N CYS A 75 13.02 -8.21 -20.75
CA CYS A 75 14.37 -8.67 -21.09
C CYS A 75 14.66 -10.06 -20.54
N PHE A 76 15.67 -10.73 -21.10
CA PHE A 76 16.02 -12.12 -20.79
C PHE A 76 14.81 -13.06 -20.89
N LYS A 77 13.95 -12.84 -21.89
CA LYS A 77 12.76 -13.67 -22.16
C LYS A 77 13.03 -14.76 -23.17
N HIS A 78 14.04 -14.61 -24.03
CA HIS A 78 14.36 -15.61 -25.04
C HIS A 78 14.65 -16.96 -24.37
N HIS A 79 14.03 -18.04 -24.90
CA HIS A 79 14.07 -19.36 -24.26
C HIS A 79 15.49 -19.93 -24.17
N ASP A 80 16.34 -19.66 -25.17
CA ASP A 80 17.73 -20.11 -25.21
C ASP A 80 18.61 -19.54 -24.10
N TRP A 81 18.24 -18.42 -23.46
CA TRP A 81 18.98 -17.93 -22.29
C TRP A 81 19.04 -18.98 -21.17
N ARG A 82 18.03 -19.87 -21.09
CA ARG A 82 18.00 -20.97 -20.12
C ARG A 82 19.10 -22.01 -20.36
N LEU A 83 19.60 -22.15 -21.59
CA LEU A 83 20.65 -23.11 -21.94
C LEU A 83 22.01 -22.74 -21.34
N ILE A 84 22.26 -21.45 -21.08
CA ILE A 84 23.44 -20.99 -20.34
C ILE A 84 23.33 -21.31 -18.83
N GLY A 85 22.11 -21.47 -18.32
CA GLY A 85 21.84 -21.81 -16.92
C GLY A 85 22.32 -20.74 -15.93
N ARG A 86 22.82 -21.18 -14.76
CA ARG A 86 23.26 -20.26 -13.68
C ARG A 86 24.40 -19.34 -14.09
N ARG A 87 25.19 -19.72 -15.11
CA ARG A 87 26.34 -18.96 -15.58
C ARG A 87 25.92 -17.62 -16.18
N LEU A 88 24.74 -17.55 -16.79
CA LEU A 88 24.14 -16.33 -17.33
C LEU A 88 24.17 -15.21 -16.28
N TRP A 89 23.57 -15.48 -15.12
CA TRP A 89 23.42 -14.47 -14.09
C TRP A 89 24.74 -14.12 -13.41
N GLN A 90 25.65 -15.08 -13.25
CA GLN A 90 27.00 -14.80 -12.75
C GLN A 90 27.76 -13.85 -13.67
N LEU A 91 27.70 -14.07 -14.99
CA LEU A 91 28.36 -13.21 -15.98
C LEU A 91 27.73 -11.83 -16.01
N THR A 92 26.40 -11.76 -15.99
CA THR A 92 25.65 -10.50 -15.93
C THR A 92 26.02 -9.70 -14.68
N ALA A 93 25.99 -10.32 -13.49
CA ALA A 93 26.28 -9.67 -12.22
C ALA A 93 27.71 -9.13 -12.19
N ARG A 94 28.69 -9.95 -12.58
CA ARG A 94 30.10 -9.53 -12.68
C ARG A 94 30.30 -8.37 -13.64
N SER A 95 29.69 -8.45 -14.83
CA SER A 95 29.81 -7.41 -15.86
C SER A 95 29.23 -6.08 -15.41
N LEU A 96 28.12 -6.12 -14.68
CA LEU A 96 27.45 -4.92 -14.17
C LEU A 96 27.96 -4.45 -12.80
N LYS A 97 28.95 -5.15 -12.23
CA LYS A 97 29.49 -4.90 -10.87
C LYS A 97 28.37 -4.88 -9.83
N ALA A 98 27.52 -5.89 -9.87
CA ALA A 98 26.42 -6.13 -8.94
C ALA A 98 26.61 -7.48 -8.26
N GLU A 99 26.09 -7.61 -7.04
CA GLU A 99 26.08 -8.88 -6.31
C GLU A 99 24.74 -9.60 -6.44
N ARG A 100 23.68 -8.84 -6.76
CA ARG A 100 22.31 -9.33 -6.84
C ARG A 100 21.63 -8.81 -8.10
N LEU A 101 20.79 -9.63 -8.70
CA LEU A 101 20.03 -9.30 -9.91
C LEU A 101 18.57 -9.68 -9.70
N GLY A 102 17.67 -8.77 -10.04
CA GLY A 102 16.25 -9.00 -10.09
C GLY A 102 15.66 -8.60 -11.44
N ARG A 103 14.43 -9.02 -11.73
CA ARG A 103 13.66 -8.55 -12.88
C ARG A 103 12.23 -8.26 -12.46
N LYS A 104 11.67 -7.13 -12.90
CA LYS A 104 10.26 -6.80 -12.66
C LYS A 104 9.35 -7.82 -13.33
N ARG A 105 8.23 -8.18 -12.70
CA ARG A 105 7.13 -8.89 -13.37
C ARG A 105 6.32 -7.93 -14.26
N ILE A 106 5.64 -8.46 -15.27
CA ILE A 106 4.55 -7.75 -15.95
C ILE A 106 3.34 -7.82 -15.02
N ILE A 107 2.67 -6.68 -14.82
CA ILE A 107 1.41 -6.61 -14.09
C ILE A 107 0.32 -6.58 -15.14
N ASP A 108 -0.50 -7.63 -15.18
CA ASP A 108 -1.72 -7.65 -15.99
C ASP A 108 -2.89 -7.33 -15.06
N GLY A 109 -3.49 -6.14 -15.25
CA GLY A 109 -4.91 -5.90 -14.97
C GLY A 109 -5.42 -6.00 -13.53
N ASP A 110 -4.60 -5.93 -12.48
CA ASP A 110 -5.09 -5.90 -11.10
C ASP A 110 -4.89 -4.53 -10.43
N ASP A 111 -5.92 -4.05 -9.73
CA ASP A 111 -5.91 -2.80 -8.94
C ASP A 111 -4.93 -2.85 -7.74
N PHE A 112 -4.23 -3.98 -7.57
CA PHE A 112 -3.15 -4.13 -6.62
C PHE A 112 -1.86 -3.72 -7.31
N HIS A 113 -1.32 -2.56 -6.93
CA HIS A 113 -0.01 -2.05 -7.36
C HIS A 113 1.14 -3.05 -7.12
N THR A 114 1.22 -4.16 -7.85
CA THR A 114 2.09 -5.29 -7.47
C THR A 114 3.18 -5.62 -8.50
N PRO A 115 4.12 -4.70 -8.79
CA PRO A 115 5.43 -5.08 -9.32
C PRO A 115 6.18 -5.84 -8.23
N HIS A 116 6.09 -7.17 -8.28
CA HIS A 116 7.06 -8.02 -7.61
C HIS A 116 8.30 -8.16 -8.49
N VAL A 117 9.47 -8.19 -7.87
CA VAL A 117 10.74 -8.51 -8.51
C VAL A 117 11.02 -10.00 -8.37
N ASP A 118 11.30 -10.68 -9.48
CA ASP A 118 11.91 -12.00 -9.47
C ASP A 118 13.40 -11.87 -9.17
N LEU A 119 13.87 -12.49 -8.08
CA LEU A 119 15.30 -12.56 -7.81
C LEU A 119 15.94 -13.60 -8.73
N LEU A 120 16.79 -13.13 -9.64
CA LEU A 120 17.50 -13.94 -10.63
C LEU A 120 18.86 -14.43 -10.11
N TYR A 121 19.49 -13.63 -9.25
CA TYR A 121 20.79 -13.91 -8.65
C TYR A 121 20.98 -13.14 -7.35
N GLY A 122 21.75 -13.69 -6.43
CA GLY A 122 21.99 -13.10 -5.11
C GLY A 122 21.17 -13.76 -4.00
N LYS A 123 21.35 -13.24 -2.78
CA LYS A 123 20.82 -13.85 -1.55
C LYS A 123 19.36 -13.48 -1.27
N ASP A 124 19.03 -12.20 -1.37
CA ASP A 124 17.73 -11.63 -0.98
C ASP A 124 17.44 -10.32 -1.73
N GLY A 125 16.21 -9.81 -1.61
CA GLY A 125 15.76 -8.57 -2.26
C GLY A 125 15.82 -7.32 -1.38
N TRP A 126 16.52 -7.33 -0.24
CA TRP A 126 16.54 -6.17 0.65
C TRP A 126 17.29 -4.99 0.04
N VAL A 127 16.66 -3.82 0.05
CA VAL A 127 17.25 -2.58 -0.43
C VAL A 127 17.04 -1.45 0.55
N GLU A 128 17.95 -0.48 0.46
CA GLU A 128 17.75 0.84 1.02
C GLU A 128 17.25 1.80 -0.07
N HIS A 129 16.25 2.60 0.28
CA HIS A 129 15.80 3.75 -0.51
C HIS A 129 15.78 4.99 0.37
N VAL A 130 16.38 6.07 -0.10
CA VAL A 130 16.42 7.34 0.64
C VAL A 130 15.45 8.33 0.00
N ASP A 131 14.45 8.77 0.76
CA ASP A 131 13.44 9.76 0.36
C ASP A 131 13.38 10.85 1.45
N ASN A 132 13.61 12.11 1.08
CA ASN A 132 13.63 13.26 2.00
C ASN A 132 14.43 13.05 3.30
N GLY A 133 15.60 12.40 3.21
CA GLY A 133 16.47 12.13 4.36
C GLY A 133 16.07 10.93 5.21
N VAL A 134 14.94 10.28 4.91
CA VAL A 134 14.50 9.04 5.56
C VAL A 134 15.05 7.84 4.78
N ARG A 135 15.69 6.90 5.49
CA ARG A 135 16.21 5.65 4.91
C ARG A 135 15.17 4.53 5.04
N TYR A 136 14.46 4.20 3.98
CA TYR A 136 13.52 3.08 3.96
C TYR A 136 14.23 1.77 3.64
N GLN A 137 13.91 0.74 4.41
CA GLN A 137 14.40 -0.62 4.23
C GLN A 137 13.23 -1.53 3.86
N TYR A 138 13.30 -2.20 2.72
CA TYR A 138 12.25 -3.13 2.28
C TYR A 138 12.80 -4.18 1.32
N ASP A 139 12.08 -5.30 1.20
CA ASP A 139 12.38 -6.35 0.23
C ASP A 139 11.64 -6.09 -1.08
N VAL A 140 12.38 -5.79 -2.16
CA VAL A 140 11.80 -5.48 -3.49
C VAL A 140 11.05 -6.67 -4.11
N THR A 141 11.30 -7.88 -3.61
CA THR A 141 10.57 -9.07 -4.08
C THR A 141 9.16 -9.14 -3.49
N LYS A 142 8.93 -8.47 -2.35
CA LYS A 142 7.66 -8.52 -1.60
C LYS A 142 6.89 -7.21 -1.64
N ARG A 143 7.60 -6.08 -1.56
CA ARG A 143 7.01 -4.74 -1.48
C ARG A 143 7.67 -3.79 -2.45
N MET A 144 6.92 -2.74 -2.78
CA MET A 144 7.45 -1.58 -3.45
C MET A 144 7.52 -0.40 -2.51
N PHE A 145 8.44 0.52 -2.84
CA PHE A 145 8.37 1.90 -2.42
C PHE A 145 7.64 2.71 -3.47
N SER A 146 6.54 3.36 -3.09
CA SER A 146 5.87 4.35 -3.92
C SER A 146 6.23 5.77 -3.47
N SER A 147 6.67 6.59 -4.41
CA SER A 147 6.78 8.04 -4.22
C SER A 147 5.42 8.75 -4.35
N SER A 148 4.32 8.03 -4.61
CA SER A 148 2.98 8.64 -4.56
C SER A 148 2.72 9.21 -3.17
N ASN A 149 1.93 10.28 -3.09
CA ASN A 149 1.61 11.02 -1.86
C ASN A 149 2.67 12.02 -1.37
N ILE A 150 3.58 12.50 -2.24
CA ILE A 150 4.57 13.54 -1.87
C ILE A 150 3.90 14.76 -1.24
N SER A 151 2.83 15.27 -1.84
CA SER A 151 2.10 16.43 -1.32
C SER A 151 1.54 16.21 0.08
N GLU A 152 1.09 14.98 0.37
CA GLU A 152 0.51 14.65 1.67
C GLU A 152 1.58 14.39 2.73
N LYS A 153 2.69 13.74 2.35
CA LYS A 153 3.88 13.65 3.21
C LYS A 153 4.40 15.04 3.55
N GLN A 154 4.41 15.95 2.58
CA GLN A 154 4.79 17.36 2.78
C GLN A 154 3.83 18.06 3.75
N ARG A 155 2.52 17.91 3.57
CA ARG A 155 1.52 18.46 4.51
C ARG A 155 1.73 17.96 5.93
N ILE A 156 2.01 16.68 6.12
CA ILE A 156 2.33 16.10 7.44
C ILE A 156 3.65 16.68 7.98
N SER A 157 4.66 16.86 7.13
CA SER A 157 5.96 17.40 7.55
C SER A 157 5.90 18.83 8.08
N GLU A 158 4.86 19.58 7.73
CA GLU A 158 4.63 20.96 8.16
C GLU A 158 3.86 21.05 9.49
N MET A 159 3.40 19.92 10.04
CA MET A 159 2.71 19.86 11.33
C MET A 159 3.70 19.90 12.51
N ASP A 160 3.25 20.42 13.66
CA ASP A 160 3.95 20.26 14.94
C ASP A 160 3.27 19.19 15.80
N CYS A 161 3.88 18.01 15.88
CA CYS A 161 3.38 16.87 16.64
C CYS A 161 4.25 16.55 17.89
N HIS A 162 5.14 17.44 18.37
CA HIS A 162 6.10 17.16 19.45
C HIS A 162 5.51 16.56 20.73
N ARG A 163 4.22 16.84 21.01
CA ARG A 163 3.52 16.38 22.21
C ARG A 163 2.42 15.35 21.91
N GLU A 164 2.30 14.95 20.64
CA GLU A 164 1.21 14.14 20.15
C GLU A 164 1.59 12.66 20.03
N VAL A 165 0.66 11.80 20.43
CA VAL A 165 0.67 10.37 20.12
C VAL A 165 -0.18 10.15 18.87
N VAL A 166 0.41 9.53 17.85
CA VAL A 166 -0.26 9.22 16.59
C VAL A 166 -0.50 7.72 16.48
N VAL A 167 -1.65 7.32 15.94
CA VAL A 167 -1.91 5.94 15.50
C VAL A 167 -1.97 5.94 13.97
N ASP A 168 -1.04 5.25 13.32
CA ASP A 168 -1.07 4.99 11.87
C ASP A 168 -1.67 3.60 11.64
N MET A 169 -2.91 3.55 11.16
CA MET A 169 -3.68 2.30 11.05
C MET A 169 -3.27 1.43 9.86
N PHE A 170 -2.49 1.97 8.92
CA PHE A 170 -2.07 1.31 7.68
C PHE A 170 -0.62 1.70 7.35
N ALA A 171 0.30 1.34 8.22
CA ALA A 171 1.65 1.89 8.21
C ALA A 171 2.47 1.46 6.97
N GLY A 172 2.22 0.27 6.42
CA GLY A 172 3.03 -0.31 5.36
C GLY A 172 4.49 -0.39 5.78
N ILE A 173 5.39 0.01 4.88
CA ILE A 173 6.84 0.13 5.16
C ILE A 173 7.20 1.43 5.89
N GLY A 174 6.20 2.19 6.35
CA GLY A 174 6.38 3.44 7.11
C GLY A 174 6.10 4.73 6.33
N TYR A 175 5.23 4.70 5.32
CA TYR A 175 5.01 5.85 4.42
C TYR A 175 4.66 7.15 5.15
N PHE A 176 3.67 7.10 6.04
CA PHE A 176 3.24 8.25 6.86
C PHE A 176 3.84 8.20 8.25
N THR A 177 4.00 6.99 8.83
CA THR A 177 4.70 6.77 10.10
C THR A 177 6.03 7.52 10.17
N MET A 178 6.88 7.41 9.13
CA MET A 178 8.18 8.08 9.12
C MET A 178 8.04 9.61 9.01
N ALA A 179 7.07 10.12 8.24
CA ALA A 179 6.82 11.56 8.15
C ALA A 179 6.40 12.13 9.52
N TYR A 180 5.54 11.44 10.26
CA TYR A 180 5.16 11.84 11.62
C TYR A 180 6.36 11.84 12.58
N LEU A 181 7.21 10.80 12.53
CA LEU A 181 8.33 10.67 13.48
C LEU A 181 9.50 11.61 13.18
N MET A 182 9.88 11.72 11.90
CA MET A 182 11.11 12.39 11.47
C MET A 182 10.89 13.85 11.14
N ASN A 183 9.70 14.22 10.63
CA ASN A 183 9.43 15.58 10.17
C ASN A 183 8.46 16.32 11.10
N ALA A 184 7.33 15.72 11.45
CA ALA A 184 6.37 16.34 12.38
C ALA A 184 6.78 16.19 13.86
N HIS A 185 7.87 15.46 14.13
CA HIS A 185 8.41 15.20 15.46
C HIS A 185 7.42 14.60 16.47
N ALA A 186 6.49 13.75 16.02
CA ALA A 186 5.55 13.04 16.87
C ALA A 186 6.24 12.44 18.12
N LYS A 187 5.60 12.61 19.29
CA LYS A 187 6.12 12.06 20.56
C LYS A 187 6.24 10.54 20.47
N HIS A 188 5.20 9.90 19.95
CA HIS A 188 5.14 8.45 19.76
C HIS A 188 4.20 8.10 18.61
N VAL A 189 4.52 7.05 17.86
CA VAL A 189 3.63 6.50 16.82
C VAL A 189 3.34 5.02 17.08
N TYR A 190 2.07 4.66 17.16
CA TYR A 190 1.63 3.27 17.03
C TYR A 190 1.39 2.98 15.55
N ALA A 191 2.24 2.13 14.95
CA ALA A 191 2.19 1.82 13.53
C ALA A 191 1.65 0.41 13.33
N ILE A 192 0.54 0.28 12.60
CA ILE A 192 -0.21 -0.97 12.48
C ILE A 192 -0.19 -1.42 11.02
N ASP A 193 0.16 -2.68 10.82
CA ASP A 193 0.00 -3.33 9.52
C ASP A 193 -0.27 -4.83 9.70
N TRP A 194 -1.11 -5.38 8.83
CA TRP A 194 -1.49 -6.79 8.85
C TRP A 194 -0.55 -7.70 8.05
N HIS A 195 0.41 -7.13 7.32
CA HIS A 195 1.37 -7.87 6.53
C HIS A 195 2.72 -7.99 7.23
N GLU A 196 3.20 -9.23 7.36
CA GLU A 196 4.43 -9.54 8.10
C GLU A 196 5.65 -8.89 7.46
N ASP A 197 5.74 -8.91 6.14
CA ASP A 197 6.85 -8.34 5.38
C ASP A 197 6.87 -6.80 5.43
N ALA A 198 5.71 -6.15 5.52
CA ALA A 198 5.61 -4.71 5.75
C ALA A 198 6.07 -4.33 7.16
N VAL A 199 5.64 -5.10 8.17
CA VAL A 199 6.07 -4.94 9.56
C VAL A 199 7.57 -5.16 9.72
N GLU A 200 8.13 -6.18 9.07
CA GLU A 200 9.59 -6.44 9.08
C GLU A 200 10.35 -5.27 8.44
N ALA A 201 9.87 -4.78 7.30
CA ALA A 201 10.44 -3.63 6.60
C ALA A 201 10.38 -2.35 7.46
N LEU A 202 9.26 -2.08 8.10
CA LEU A 202 9.10 -0.94 8.99
C LEU A 202 10.04 -1.03 10.20
N LYS A 203 10.16 -2.19 10.84
CA LYS A 203 11.10 -2.37 11.96
C LYS A 203 12.55 -2.07 11.54
N LYS A 204 13.00 -2.62 10.42
CA LYS A 204 14.34 -2.34 9.86
C LYS A 204 14.51 -0.87 9.50
N THR A 205 13.46 -0.23 8.98
CA THR A 205 13.42 1.20 8.68
C THR A 205 13.58 2.03 9.97
N LEU A 206 12.86 1.70 11.04
CA LEU A 206 13.00 2.38 12.34
C LEU A 206 14.40 2.21 12.93
N GLU A 207 14.94 1.00 12.88
CA GLU A 207 16.29 0.66 13.36
C GLU A 207 17.35 1.45 12.61
N CYS A 208 17.33 1.43 11.28
CA CYS A 208 18.36 2.10 10.49
C CYS A 208 18.29 3.63 10.63
N ASN A 209 17.13 4.21 10.97
CA ASN A 209 16.99 5.65 11.25
C ASN A 209 17.19 6.01 12.74
N GLY A 210 17.37 5.03 13.63
CA GLY A 210 17.65 5.26 15.05
C GLY A 210 16.48 5.84 15.85
N ILE A 211 15.24 5.47 15.51
CA ILE A 211 14.01 6.03 16.12
C ILE A 211 13.06 4.94 16.65
N THR A 212 13.58 3.76 16.93
CA THR A 212 12.81 2.61 17.42
C THR A 212 12.11 2.88 18.76
N ASP A 213 12.67 3.76 19.59
CA ASP A 213 12.13 4.12 20.90
C ASP A 213 10.83 4.94 20.82
N ARG A 214 10.57 5.62 19.71
CA ARG A 214 9.38 6.45 19.49
C ARG A 214 8.29 5.77 18.66
N CYS A 215 8.44 4.49 18.34
CA CYS A 215 7.44 3.78 17.54
C CYS A 215 7.15 2.37 18.06
N THR A 216 5.87 2.07 18.28
CA THR A 216 5.39 0.72 18.57
C THR A 216 4.80 0.13 17.29
N VAL A 217 5.46 -0.88 16.72
CA VAL A 217 4.95 -1.60 15.55
C VAL A 217 4.05 -2.76 15.99
N ILE A 218 2.82 -2.78 15.51
CA ILE A 218 1.80 -3.78 15.86
C ILE A 218 1.41 -4.55 14.59
N TYR A 219 1.60 -5.87 14.62
CA TYR A 219 1.16 -6.76 13.56
C TYR A 219 -0.30 -7.17 13.76
N GLY A 220 -1.14 -6.95 12.75
CA GLY A 220 -2.51 -7.47 12.71
C GLY A 220 -3.53 -6.55 12.04
N ASP A 221 -4.78 -7.01 11.95
CA ASP A 221 -5.89 -6.20 11.46
C ASP A 221 -6.16 -5.01 12.40
N ALA A 222 -6.07 -3.79 11.87
CA ALA A 222 -6.24 -2.58 12.64
C ALA A 222 -7.56 -2.53 13.43
N ARG A 223 -8.64 -3.15 12.98
CA ARG A 223 -9.93 -3.23 13.72
C ARG A 223 -9.81 -3.98 15.04
N ARG A 224 -8.83 -4.88 15.15
CA ARG A 224 -8.66 -5.80 16.27
C ARG A 224 -7.52 -5.39 17.19
N VAL A 225 -6.46 -4.82 16.64
CA VAL A 225 -5.20 -4.61 17.37
C VAL A 225 -4.91 -3.14 17.69
N SER A 226 -5.71 -2.20 17.19
CA SER A 226 -5.47 -0.78 17.47
C SER A 226 -5.64 -0.46 18.96
N PRO A 227 -4.75 0.34 19.56
CA PRO A 227 -4.90 0.76 20.96
C PRO A 227 -6.09 1.72 21.10
N HIS A 228 -6.77 1.70 22.25
CA HIS A 228 -7.91 2.59 22.53
C HIS A 228 -7.53 3.73 23.47
N GLY A 229 -8.04 4.94 23.23
CA GLY A 229 -7.92 6.06 24.17
C GLY A 229 -6.54 6.70 24.26
N VAL A 230 -5.63 6.44 23.31
CA VAL A 230 -4.22 6.85 23.41
C VAL A 230 -3.84 8.01 22.49
N ALA A 231 -4.55 8.20 21.39
CA ALA A 231 -4.11 9.02 20.27
C ALA A 231 -4.64 10.45 20.36
N ASP A 232 -3.77 11.42 20.11
CA ASP A 232 -4.16 12.78 19.75
C ASP A 232 -4.61 12.83 18.28
N ARG A 233 -4.10 11.90 17.48
CA ARG A 233 -4.28 11.88 16.03
C ARG A 233 -4.28 10.46 15.47
N VAL A 234 -5.14 10.20 14.51
CA VAL A 234 -5.22 8.91 13.81
C VAL A 234 -5.06 9.11 12.32
N ASN A 235 -4.10 8.43 11.72
CA ASN A 235 -3.89 8.42 10.29
C ASN A 235 -4.54 7.17 9.67
N MET A 236 -5.44 7.39 8.71
CA MET A 236 -6.19 6.33 8.01
C MET A 236 -5.87 6.35 6.52
N GLY A 237 -4.58 6.14 6.20
CA GLY A 237 -4.00 6.20 4.86
C GLY A 237 -4.34 5.03 3.92
N LEU A 238 -5.60 4.56 3.89
CA LEU A 238 -6.02 3.45 3.02
C LEU A 238 -6.91 3.94 1.87
N VAL A 239 -6.57 3.52 0.65
CA VAL A 239 -7.30 3.80 -0.60
C VAL A 239 -7.67 2.44 -1.23
N PRO A 240 -8.88 2.25 -1.81
CA PRO A 240 -9.88 3.27 -2.15
C PRO A 240 -10.64 3.86 -0.96
N SER A 241 -10.87 3.11 0.12
CA SER A 241 -11.65 3.58 1.28
C SER A 241 -11.18 3.00 2.61
N SER A 242 -11.28 3.80 3.66
CA SER A 242 -11.04 3.40 5.05
C SER A 242 -12.31 3.33 5.92
N ARG A 243 -13.50 3.47 5.31
CA ARG A 243 -14.82 3.48 5.99
C ARG A 243 -15.02 2.35 7.03
N PRO A 244 -14.68 1.07 6.76
CA PRO A 244 -14.86 0.00 7.72
C PRO A 244 -14.05 0.15 9.03
N TYR A 245 -13.08 1.07 9.06
CA TYR A 245 -12.17 1.29 10.18
C TYR A 245 -12.50 2.54 10.99
N TRP A 246 -13.44 3.38 10.54
CA TRP A 246 -13.71 4.70 11.16
C TRP A 246 -14.05 4.61 12.65
N LEU A 247 -14.91 3.66 13.04
CA LEU A 247 -15.24 3.43 14.45
C LEU A 247 -14.01 3.05 15.28
N THR A 248 -13.12 2.24 14.70
CA THR A 248 -11.88 1.86 15.38
C THR A 248 -10.95 3.05 15.51
N GLY A 249 -10.78 3.84 14.44
CA GLY A 249 -10.02 5.09 14.48
C GLY A 249 -10.54 6.05 15.54
N CYS A 250 -11.86 6.17 15.69
CA CYS A 250 -12.45 6.97 16.78
C CYS A 250 -12.09 6.42 18.16
N ARG A 251 -12.14 5.10 18.35
CA ARG A 251 -11.79 4.45 19.62
C ARG A 251 -10.32 4.63 19.98
N CYS A 252 -9.44 4.82 18.99
CA CYS A 252 -8.03 5.12 19.23
C CYS A 252 -7.82 6.47 19.91
N LEU A 253 -8.69 7.44 19.66
CA LEU A 253 -8.54 8.79 20.16
C LEU A 253 -8.78 8.88 21.67
N LYS A 254 -8.06 9.81 22.32
CA LYS A 254 -8.24 10.13 23.74
C LYS A 254 -9.68 10.58 24.02
N SER A 255 -10.09 10.43 25.28
CA SER A 255 -11.42 10.89 25.75
C SER A 255 -11.62 12.40 25.62
N THR A 256 -10.53 13.17 25.48
CA THR A 256 -10.55 14.62 25.22
C THR A 256 -10.78 14.95 23.73
N GLY A 257 -10.89 13.95 22.86
CA GLY A 257 -10.97 14.11 21.41
C GLY A 257 -9.60 14.10 20.73
N GLY A 258 -9.61 14.40 19.43
CA GLY A 258 -8.41 14.48 18.59
C GLY A 258 -8.77 14.55 17.10
N ILE A 259 -7.79 14.29 16.23
CA ILE A 259 -7.94 14.50 14.77
C ILE A 259 -7.83 13.16 14.02
N LEU A 260 -8.78 12.86 13.13
CA LEU A 260 -8.66 11.77 12.15
C LEU A 260 -8.28 12.32 10.77
N HIS A 261 -7.23 11.77 10.19
CA HIS A 261 -6.86 11.99 8.78
C HIS A 261 -7.43 10.84 7.95
N ILE A 262 -8.45 11.12 7.15
CA ILE A 262 -9.20 10.12 6.37
C ILE A 262 -8.84 10.24 4.90
N HIS A 263 -8.36 9.15 4.31
CA HIS A 263 -8.07 9.05 2.88
C HIS A 263 -9.19 8.30 2.16
N GLU A 264 -9.59 8.80 0.99
CA GLU A 264 -10.70 8.25 0.20
C GLU A 264 -10.53 8.58 -1.29
N ALA A 265 -10.80 7.61 -2.16
CA ALA A 265 -10.91 7.82 -3.60
C ALA A 265 -12.35 8.21 -3.95
N ILE A 266 -12.55 9.48 -4.32
CA ILE A 266 -13.88 10.02 -4.66
C ILE A 266 -14.05 10.09 -6.17
N LYS A 267 -15.08 9.43 -6.69
CA LYS A 267 -15.48 9.56 -8.11
C LYS A 267 -16.16 10.91 -8.31
N LEU A 268 -15.53 11.78 -9.09
CA LEU A 268 -16.13 13.05 -9.52
C LEU A 268 -17.02 12.80 -10.74
N LYS A 269 -18.18 13.48 -10.79
CA LYS A 269 -19.00 13.48 -12.01
C LYS A 269 -18.22 14.25 -13.08
N ALA A 270 -18.10 13.68 -14.28
CA ALA A 270 -17.47 14.40 -15.39
C ALA A 270 -18.29 15.66 -15.69
N ALA A 271 -17.62 16.82 -15.77
CA ALA A 271 -18.26 18.05 -16.20
C ALA A 271 -18.72 17.89 -17.66
N GLY A 272 -20.03 17.72 -17.88
CA GLY A 272 -20.66 17.76 -19.21
C GLY A 272 -21.06 16.44 -19.86
N SER A 273 -21.29 15.34 -19.13
CA SER A 273 -21.95 14.17 -19.72
C SER A 273 -23.47 14.30 -19.65
N ASP A 274 -24.07 14.78 -20.74
CA ASP A 274 -25.45 14.45 -21.10
C ASP A 274 -25.64 12.93 -21.01
N GLU A 275 -26.76 12.48 -20.44
CA GLU A 275 -27.06 11.08 -20.08
C GLU A 275 -27.17 10.09 -21.26
N ASN A 276 -26.74 10.44 -22.47
CA ASN A 276 -26.83 9.58 -23.65
C ASN A 276 -25.51 9.48 -24.41
N LYS A 277 -24.55 8.71 -23.88
CA LYS A 277 -23.54 7.99 -24.68
C LYS A 277 -22.80 6.95 -23.82
N LYS A 278 -23.11 5.67 -24.05
CA LYS A 278 -22.25 4.54 -23.66
C LYS A 278 -20.91 4.70 -24.38
N GLY A 279 -19.79 4.73 -23.66
CA GLY A 279 -18.47 4.77 -24.30
C GLY A 279 -17.29 5.03 -23.37
N THR A 280 -16.58 3.94 -23.07
CA THR A 280 -15.11 3.80 -22.99
C THR A 280 -14.27 4.81 -22.20
N TYR A 281 -13.58 4.26 -21.19
CA TYR A 281 -12.70 4.94 -20.26
C TYR A 281 -11.38 5.41 -20.91
N GLN A 282 -11.03 6.68 -20.74
CA GLN A 282 -9.65 7.16 -20.81
C GLN A 282 -9.34 8.04 -19.60
N LEU A 283 -8.35 7.62 -18.80
CA LEU A 283 -7.78 8.39 -17.70
C LEU A 283 -7.13 9.67 -18.23
N ARG A 284 -7.76 10.82 -18.00
CA ARG A 284 -7.21 12.12 -18.39
C ARG A 284 -6.11 12.54 -17.41
N ARG A 285 -4.85 12.21 -17.73
CA ARG A 285 -3.68 12.90 -17.15
C ARG A 285 -3.82 14.40 -17.42
N LEU A 286 -3.80 15.22 -16.37
CA LEU A 286 -3.55 16.66 -16.49
C LEU A 286 -2.18 16.86 -17.16
N ARG A 287 -2.17 17.08 -18.49
CA ARG A 287 -0.97 17.42 -19.24
C ARG A 287 -0.55 18.84 -18.87
N LYS A 288 0.67 18.99 -18.34
CA LYS A 288 1.43 20.23 -18.49
C LYS A 288 1.66 20.47 -19.99
N SER A 289 1.44 21.71 -20.40
CA SER A 289 1.57 22.23 -21.76
C SER A 289 2.91 21.88 -22.39
N GLY A 290 2.88 21.31 -23.60
CA GLY A 290 4.08 21.13 -24.42
C GLY A 290 3.96 20.02 -25.48
N SER A 291 3.92 20.45 -26.74
CA SER A 291 4.19 19.70 -27.99
C SER A 291 3.13 18.73 -28.55
N THR A 292 2.74 19.06 -29.77
CA THR A 292 1.94 18.37 -30.77
C THR A 292 2.60 17.08 -31.23
N LEU A 293 1.82 16.02 -31.49
CA LEU A 293 1.95 15.12 -32.65
C LEU A 293 0.79 14.11 -32.66
N SER A 294 0.31 13.84 -33.87
CA SER A 294 -0.88 13.06 -34.24
C SER A 294 -0.62 11.55 -34.20
N ARG A 295 -1.70 10.77 -34.01
CA ARG A 295 -2.22 9.82 -35.02
C ARG A 295 -3.25 8.85 -34.41
N ASN A 296 -4.31 8.62 -35.20
CA ASN A 296 -5.43 7.70 -35.01
C ASN A 296 -4.98 6.25 -34.83
N GLU A 297 -5.77 5.47 -34.08
CA GLU A 297 -6.35 4.20 -34.56
C GLU A 297 -7.41 3.66 -33.58
N SER A 298 -8.29 2.84 -34.14
CA SER A 298 -9.69 2.62 -33.83
C SER A 298 -10.01 1.50 -32.84
N LEU A 299 -11.17 1.64 -32.21
CA LEU A 299 -11.82 0.78 -31.24
C LEU A 299 -12.13 -0.64 -31.75
N GLY A 300 -11.96 -1.63 -30.87
CA GLY A 300 -12.72 -2.88 -30.86
C GLY A 300 -13.45 -3.00 -29.52
N SER A 301 -14.78 -3.00 -29.55
CA SER A 301 -15.68 -3.22 -28.42
C SER A 301 -15.99 -4.71 -28.28
N VAL A 302 -16.02 -5.23 -27.05
CA VAL A 302 -16.74 -6.48 -26.74
C VAL A 302 -17.46 -6.27 -25.40
N ASP A 303 -18.74 -6.60 -25.43
CA ASP A 303 -19.73 -6.41 -24.37
C ASP A 303 -19.55 -7.39 -23.20
N GLU A 304 -19.84 -6.90 -21.99
CA GLU A 304 -20.08 -7.69 -20.79
C GLU A 304 -21.55 -8.12 -20.73
N GLU A 305 -21.83 -9.43 -20.68
CA GLU A 305 -22.86 -10.04 -19.84
C GLU A 305 -22.74 -11.57 -19.90
N SER A 306 -23.15 -12.24 -18.80
CA SER A 306 -23.05 -13.68 -18.48
C SER A 306 -21.76 -14.06 -17.73
N GLU A 307 -21.75 -14.63 -16.52
CA GLU A 307 -22.73 -15.46 -15.82
C GLU A 307 -22.40 -15.46 -14.31
N LEU A 308 -23.40 -15.27 -13.45
CA LEU A 308 -23.29 -15.36 -11.99
C LEU A 308 -24.39 -16.32 -11.51
N SER A 309 -24.01 -17.58 -11.31
CA SER A 309 -24.76 -18.64 -10.62
C SER A 309 -23.71 -19.72 -10.32
N GLU A 310 -23.54 -20.35 -9.17
CA GLU A 310 -24.41 -20.74 -8.06
C GLU A 310 -23.49 -21.10 -6.89
N HIS A 311 -23.85 -20.75 -5.66
CA HIS A 311 -23.70 -21.54 -4.42
C HIS A 311 -24.04 -20.65 -3.22
N THR A 312 -25.34 -20.53 -2.96
CA THR A 312 -25.88 -20.01 -1.71
C THR A 312 -26.29 -21.19 -0.82
N GLU A 313 -25.49 -21.50 0.19
CA GLU A 313 -25.97 -22.30 1.32
C GLU A 313 -26.78 -21.41 2.27
N LYS A 314 -28.07 -21.73 2.39
CA LYS A 314 -29.03 -21.06 3.27
C LYS A 314 -28.86 -21.60 4.70
N CYS A 315 -28.43 -20.75 5.63
CA CYS A 315 -28.64 -20.99 7.06
C CYS A 315 -29.87 -20.22 7.54
N ARG A 316 -30.85 -20.95 8.10
CA ARG A 316 -31.98 -20.42 8.88
C ARG A 316 -31.66 -20.65 10.35
N VAL A 317 -31.88 -19.62 11.17
CA VAL A 317 -31.74 -19.66 12.62
C VAL A 317 -33.14 -19.85 13.23
N ASP A 318 -33.30 -20.78 14.15
CA ASP A 318 -34.51 -20.97 14.97
C ASP A 318 -34.20 -20.71 16.46
N GLN A 319 -35.22 -20.28 17.20
CA GLN A 319 -35.19 -19.48 18.43
C GLN A 319 -34.77 -20.22 19.71
N ASN A 320 -33.79 -21.11 19.68
CA ASN A 320 -33.31 -21.77 20.91
C ASN A 320 -31.79 -22.04 20.93
N ASP A 321 -30.98 -21.22 20.23
CA ASP A 321 -29.51 -21.13 20.35
C ASP A 321 -28.79 -22.45 20.69
N ASN A 322 -29.00 -23.48 19.87
CA ASN A 322 -28.22 -24.71 19.92
C ASN A 322 -27.67 -25.05 18.53
N VAL A 323 -26.34 -25.07 18.43
CA VAL A 323 -25.59 -25.43 17.22
C VAL A 323 -25.40 -26.95 17.20
N ILE A 324 -26.00 -27.62 16.21
CA ILE A 324 -25.75 -29.05 15.93
C ILE A 324 -24.98 -29.14 14.60
N LEU A 325 -23.72 -29.58 14.69
CA LEU A 325 -22.92 -30.03 13.55
C LEU A 325 -23.01 -31.56 13.47
N SER A 326 -23.29 -32.12 12.30
CA SER A 326 -23.20 -33.56 12.06
C SER A 326 -22.36 -33.86 10.82
N LYS A 327 -21.36 -34.74 10.98
CA LYS A 327 -20.94 -35.74 10.00
C LYS A 327 -20.06 -36.80 10.69
N ASN A 328 -20.36 -38.05 10.37
CA ASN A 328 -19.68 -39.30 10.70
C ASN A 328 -19.86 -39.81 12.13
N GLY A 329 -20.73 -40.83 12.24
CA GLY A 329 -21.21 -41.42 13.46
C GLY A 329 -20.12 -42.00 14.36
N HIS A 330 -20.23 -41.67 15.65
CA HIS A 330 -20.15 -42.58 16.78
C HIS A 330 -20.80 -41.88 17.98
N GLN A 331 -21.81 -42.51 18.58
CA GLN A 331 -22.48 -42.04 19.80
C GLN A 331 -21.60 -42.34 21.02
N PHE A 332 -21.48 -41.38 21.94
CA PHE A 332 -21.20 -41.67 23.34
C PHE A 332 -22.08 -40.81 24.24
N VAL A 333 -22.87 -41.50 25.07
CA VAL A 333 -23.62 -40.96 26.21
C VAL A 333 -22.69 -40.95 27.41
N LYS A 334 -22.72 -39.88 28.22
CA LYS A 334 -22.43 -40.00 29.66
C LYS A 334 -23.24 -38.99 30.46
N ALA A 335 -24.11 -39.55 31.31
CA ALA A 335 -24.78 -38.89 32.41
C ALA A 335 -23.84 -38.81 33.64
N ASN A 336 -24.15 -37.86 34.53
CA ASN A 336 -24.03 -37.85 36.00
C ASN A 336 -24.40 -36.40 36.40
N GLY A 337 -25.54 -36.10 37.01
CA GLY A 337 -25.92 -36.45 38.40
C GLY A 337 -25.16 -35.53 39.37
N GLU A 338 -25.73 -34.77 40.30
CA GLU A 338 -27.09 -34.55 40.82
C GLU A 338 -27.00 -33.29 41.77
N PRO A 339 -27.97 -32.91 42.63
CA PRO A 339 -28.63 -31.59 42.61
C PRO A 339 -28.45 -30.73 43.88
N MET A 340 -29.02 -29.51 43.91
CA MET A 340 -29.41 -28.85 45.18
C MET A 340 -30.71 -28.03 45.05
N VAL A 341 -31.79 -28.68 45.48
CA VAL A 341 -32.82 -28.23 46.43
C VAL A 341 -33.07 -26.72 46.57
N THR A 342 -34.29 -26.28 46.26
CA THR A 342 -35.02 -25.33 47.11
C THR A 342 -36.49 -25.74 47.22
N HIS A 343 -37.00 -25.57 48.43
CA HIS A 343 -38.26 -26.05 48.98
C HIS A 343 -39.54 -25.49 48.33
N THR A 344 -40.56 -26.32 48.47
CA THR A 344 -42.00 -26.17 48.22
C THR A 344 -42.72 -25.26 49.23
N GLU A 345 -44.03 -25.08 48.99
CA GLU A 345 -45.13 -24.50 49.81
C GLU A 345 -45.54 -23.07 49.39
N GLU A 346 -46.81 -22.71 49.18
CA GLU A 346 -48.09 -23.44 49.23
C GLU A 346 -49.19 -22.61 48.50
N GLN A 347 -50.33 -23.25 48.26
CA GLN A 347 -51.63 -22.75 47.74
C GLN A 347 -52.24 -21.67 48.68
N ALA A 348 -53.29 -20.87 48.43
CA ALA A 348 -54.32 -20.64 47.40
C ALA A 348 -54.96 -19.26 47.73
N GLU A 349 -55.73 -18.68 46.80
CA GLU A 349 -57.10 -18.11 46.99
C GLU A 349 -57.46 -17.03 45.95
N MET A 350 -58.77 -16.90 45.71
CA MET A 350 -59.41 -16.30 44.55
C MET A 350 -60.36 -15.16 44.98
N LYS A 351 -60.47 -14.11 44.15
CA LYS A 351 -61.43 -12.96 44.15
C LYS A 351 -61.12 -11.86 45.18
N THR A 352 -61.32 -10.56 44.97
CA THR A 352 -62.29 -9.75 44.19
C THR A 352 -61.76 -8.34 43.88
N SER A 353 -62.37 -7.71 42.85
CA SER A 353 -62.72 -6.27 42.70
C SER A 353 -61.64 -5.18 42.64
N ASP A 354 -61.69 -4.47 41.49
CA ASP A 354 -61.41 -3.06 41.23
C ASP A 354 -60.97 -2.17 42.40
N GLU A 355 -59.82 -1.51 42.25
CA GLU A 355 -59.77 -0.04 42.33
C GLU A 355 -58.47 0.50 41.73
N SER A 356 -58.64 1.58 40.98
CA SER A 356 -57.64 2.31 40.23
C SER A 356 -56.60 2.98 41.12
N ASP A 357 -55.33 2.65 40.92
CA ASP A 357 -54.23 3.51 41.39
C ASP A 357 -53.09 3.51 40.37
N GLN A 358 -53.08 4.55 39.52
CA GLN A 358 -52.01 4.82 38.56
C GLN A 358 -50.72 5.27 39.28
N LYS A 359 -50.08 4.36 40.02
CA LYS A 359 -48.65 4.47 40.31
C LYS A 359 -47.90 4.03 39.08
N ARG A 360 -47.47 5.02 38.29
CA ARG A 360 -46.53 4.87 37.17
C ARG A 360 -45.24 4.22 37.71
N LEU A 361 -45.20 2.89 37.73
CA LEU A 361 -44.00 2.09 37.94
C LEU A 361 -43.00 2.52 36.86
N LYS A 362 -42.08 3.43 37.20
CA LYS A 362 -40.90 3.68 36.38
C LYS A 362 -40.13 2.36 36.34
N ARG A 363 -40.41 1.55 35.31
CA ARG A 363 -39.64 0.35 34.98
C ARG A 363 -38.17 0.76 35.03
N LYS A 364 -37.40 0.19 35.97
CA LYS A 364 -35.95 0.40 36.01
C LYS A 364 -35.40 -0.14 34.71
N ILE A 365 -35.05 0.78 33.82
CA ILE A 365 -34.41 0.49 32.54
C ILE A 365 -33.10 -0.24 32.87
N SER A 366 -32.80 -1.32 32.14
CA SER A 366 -31.54 -2.04 32.35
C SER A 366 -30.37 -1.09 32.10
N ARG A 367 -29.20 -1.32 32.73
CA ARG A 367 -28.00 -0.49 32.50
C ARG A 367 -27.70 -0.32 31.01
N SER A 368 -27.89 -1.39 30.23
CA SER A 368 -27.73 -1.40 28.78
C SER A 368 -28.71 -0.46 28.07
N ALA A 369 -30.00 -0.52 28.43
CA ALA A 369 -31.02 0.33 27.82
C ALA A 369 -30.91 1.80 28.29
N SER A 370 -30.41 2.06 29.50
CA SER A 370 -30.12 3.42 29.98
C SER A 370 -28.93 4.04 29.24
N ILE A 371 -27.90 3.24 28.92
CA ILE A 371 -26.77 3.67 28.11
C ILE A 371 -27.22 3.95 26.67
N ILE A 372 -28.07 3.08 26.10
CA ILE A 372 -28.64 3.29 24.76
C ILE A 372 -29.48 4.58 24.72
N GLU A 373 -30.37 4.79 25.69
CA GLU A 373 -31.19 5.99 25.77
C GLU A 373 -30.34 7.26 25.96
N GLU A 374 -29.25 7.18 26.72
CA GLU A 374 -28.28 8.28 26.85
C GLU A 374 -27.57 8.57 25.52
N ILE A 375 -27.16 7.53 24.79
CA ILE A 375 -26.52 7.65 23.48
C ILE A 375 -27.49 8.24 22.44
N GLU A 376 -28.73 7.76 22.40
CA GLU A 376 -29.76 8.22 21.45
C GLU A 376 -30.19 9.66 21.71
N LYS A 377 -30.11 10.13 22.97
CA LYS A 377 -30.44 11.50 23.36
C LYS A 377 -29.28 12.48 23.25
N ARG A 378 -28.06 12.03 22.94
CA ARG A 378 -26.91 12.93 22.75
C ARG A 378 -27.10 13.75 21.48
N ILE A 379 -27.29 15.06 21.67
CA ILE A 379 -27.24 16.03 20.57
C ILE A 379 -25.77 16.34 20.31
N LEU A 380 -25.30 15.95 19.12
CA LEU A 380 -23.95 16.28 18.68
C LEU A 380 -23.89 17.73 18.20
N PRO A 381 -22.75 18.41 18.42
CA PRO A 381 -22.54 19.71 17.80
C PRO A 381 -22.61 19.57 16.27
N ASN A 382 -23.19 20.57 15.62
CA ASN A 382 -23.19 20.63 14.16
C ASN A 382 -21.75 20.63 13.63
N ALA A 383 -21.53 19.88 12.56
CA ALA A 383 -20.28 19.91 11.81
C ALA A 383 -19.91 21.35 11.44
N ARG A 384 -18.63 21.70 11.62
CA ARG A 384 -18.09 23.02 11.27
C ARG A 384 -16.92 22.84 10.32
N ILE A 385 -16.80 23.79 9.41
CA ILE A 385 -15.63 23.90 8.53
C ILE A 385 -14.70 24.90 9.19
N GLU A 386 -13.41 24.59 9.20
CA GLU A 386 -12.38 25.48 9.72
C GLU A 386 -12.42 26.83 8.93
N PRO A 387 -12.44 27.99 9.61
CA PRO A 387 -12.58 29.29 8.96
C PRO A 387 -11.61 29.58 7.82
N ASP A 388 -10.31 29.27 7.99
CA ASP A 388 -9.28 29.53 6.99
C ASP A 388 -9.44 28.62 5.77
N PHE A 389 -9.84 27.36 5.97
CA PHE A 389 -10.18 26.44 4.87
C PHE A 389 -11.43 26.89 4.12
N LYS A 390 -12.44 27.39 4.86
CA LYS A 390 -13.69 27.90 4.30
C LYS A 390 -13.47 29.12 3.41
N ALA A 391 -12.58 30.03 3.81
CA ALA A 391 -12.33 31.28 3.10
C ALA A 391 -11.65 31.08 1.74
N ASN A 392 -10.81 30.05 1.60
CA ASN A 392 -9.88 29.94 0.47
C ASN A 392 -10.17 28.80 -0.50
N ILE A 393 -10.57 27.63 0.01
CA ILE A 393 -10.57 26.38 -0.79
C ILE A 393 -11.96 25.76 -0.85
N TRP A 394 -12.70 25.78 0.26
CA TRP A 394 -13.95 25.01 0.39
C TRP A 394 -14.95 25.25 -0.74
N ALA A 395 -15.20 26.51 -1.11
CA ALA A 395 -16.17 26.85 -2.15
C ALA A 395 -15.75 26.35 -3.56
N SER A 396 -14.46 26.11 -3.77
CA SER A 396 -13.91 25.62 -5.04
C SER A 396 -13.99 24.09 -5.19
N LEU A 397 -14.26 23.36 -4.10
CA LEU A 397 -14.31 21.90 -4.12
C LEU A 397 -15.59 21.38 -4.79
N ASP A 398 -15.45 20.28 -5.53
CA ASP A 398 -16.58 19.55 -6.09
C ASP A 398 -17.58 19.16 -4.98
N ALA A 399 -18.88 19.16 -5.31
CA ALA A 399 -19.93 18.81 -4.37
C ALA A 399 -19.70 17.42 -3.75
N ALA A 400 -19.24 16.43 -4.52
CA ALA A 400 -18.98 15.09 -4.01
C ALA A 400 -17.89 15.07 -2.92
N ILE A 401 -16.88 15.95 -3.02
CA ILE A 401 -15.83 16.08 -1.99
C ILE A 401 -16.40 16.73 -0.73
N ARG A 402 -17.20 17.79 -0.89
CA ARG A 402 -17.84 18.47 0.23
C ARG A 402 -18.84 17.57 0.96
N ASP A 403 -19.62 16.78 0.22
CA ASP A 403 -20.57 15.82 0.76
C ASP A 403 -19.86 14.71 1.52
N PHE A 404 -18.75 14.19 0.99
CA PHE A 404 -17.92 13.21 1.70
C PHE A 404 -17.36 13.76 3.01
N ALA A 405 -16.84 15.00 2.99
CA ALA A 405 -16.38 15.66 4.20
C ALA A 405 -17.53 15.77 5.21
N PHE A 406 -18.71 16.25 4.82
CA PHE A 406 -19.87 16.29 5.74
C PHE A 406 -20.31 14.91 6.24
N GLU A 407 -20.26 13.87 5.41
CA GLU A 407 -20.51 12.48 5.84
C GLU A 407 -19.53 12.08 6.94
N CYS A 408 -18.24 12.39 6.75
CA CYS A 408 -17.22 12.20 7.77
C CYS A 408 -17.54 12.99 9.04
N ALA A 409 -18.02 14.23 9.00
CA ALA A 409 -18.31 14.94 10.26
C ALA A 409 -19.59 14.49 10.98
N THR A 410 -20.58 13.93 10.27
CA THR A 410 -21.95 13.83 10.81
C THR A 410 -22.44 12.40 11.03
N LYS A 411 -22.03 11.43 10.20
CA LYS A 411 -22.78 10.17 10.09
C LYS A 411 -22.27 9.06 11.00
N TYR A 412 -21.04 9.17 11.53
CA TYR A 412 -20.41 8.09 12.31
C TYR A 412 -19.65 8.54 13.57
N PHE A 413 -19.78 9.81 13.96
CA PHE A 413 -18.95 10.39 15.04
C PHE A 413 -19.79 10.93 16.19
N PRO A 414 -20.48 10.07 16.97
CA PRO A 414 -21.25 10.50 18.14
C PRO A 414 -20.39 11.08 19.28
N HIS A 415 -19.07 11.14 19.13
CA HIS A 415 -18.15 11.57 20.18
C HIS A 415 -17.03 12.49 19.70
N LEU A 416 -17.08 13.05 18.49
CA LEU A 416 -15.92 13.74 17.92
C LEU A 416 -16.25 15.04 17.18
N PHE A 417 -15.59 16.11 17.59
CA PHE A 417 -15.44 17.33 16.79
C PHE A 417 -14.42 17.03 15.68
N ILE A 418 -14.86 16.99 14.43
CA ILE A 418 -13.95 16.96 13.28
C ILE A 418 -13.85 18.38 12.73
N SER A 419 -12.63 18.92 12.72
CA SER A 419 -12.28 20.12 11.96
C SER A 419 -11.59 19.66 10.68
N PHE A 420 -12.08 20.11 9.52
CA PHE A 420 -11.42 19.86 8.23
C PHE A 420 -10.19 20.75 8.10
N LEU A 421 -9.04 20.14 7.76
CA LEU A 421 -7.78 20.80 7.39
C LEU A 421 -7.39 20.37 5.98
#